data_AF-A0A3P8L4E7-F1
#
_entry.id   AF-A0A3P8L4E7-F1
#
_cell.length_a   1.000
_cell.length_b   1.000
_cell.length_c   1.000
_cell.angle_alpha   90.00
_cell.angle_beta   90.00
_cell.angle_gamma   90.00
#
_symmetry.space_group_name_H-M   'P 1'
#
loop_
_entity.id
_entity.type
_entity.pdbx_description
1 polymer ?
#
loop_
_entity_poly.entity_id
_entity_poly.type
_entity_poly.pdbx_seq_one_letter_code
_entity_poly.pdbx_strand_id
1 'polypeptide(L)'
;MTSSAKANRAAPARKRMTAAERRNQLVDTARSVFADRGYEAATIEEVAAKAGVSKPVVYEHFGGKEGLYAVVVDREMEMVLEVFSRAMREDRSKTRIEQIALALLTYVEERADGFRILTRNSSVEHSGGYSTLLNDLVGQVENHLEGEFERKNLDPELAPLYAQALVGMVAMTAQWWLEVRTPPKEAVAAHIVNLSWYGLIGLKENPVAIEPSRLGGPDGTVEPAPGD
;
A
#
# COMPACT_ATOMS: atom_id res chain seq x y z
N MET A 1 23.49 47.71 -50.43
CA MET A 1 22.79 46.42 -50.26
C MET A 1 23.27 45.80 -48.96
N THR A 2 22.33 45.47 -48.10
CA THR A 2 22.44 45.31 -46.64
C THR A 2 23.19 44.06 -46.20
N SER A 3 24.17 44.25 -45.31
CA SER A 3 24.85 43.19 -44.55
C SER A 3 23.88 42.58 -43.52
N SER A 4 23.67 41.27 -43.62
CA SER A 4 22.80 40.50 -42.73
C SER A 4 23.56 40.15 -41.44
N ALA A 5 23.23 40.84 -40.35
CA ALA A 5 23.69 40.49 -39.02
C ALA A 5 22.97 39.21 -38.54
N LYS A 6 23.71 38.10 -38.46
CA LYS A 6 23.26 36.87 -37.80
C LYS A 6 23.06 37.16 -36.30
N ALA A 7 21.80 37.26 -35.88
CA ALA A 7 21.43 37.27 -34.47
C ALA A 7 21.72 35.89 -33.86
N ASN A 8 22.74 35.82 -33.02
CA ASN A 8 23.09 34.65 -32.23
C ASN A 8 22.04 34.46 -31.12
N ARG A 9 21.06 33.58 -31.33
CA ARG A 9 20.10 33.18 -30.28
C ARG A 9 20.84 32.34 -29.24
N ALA A 10 21.26 32.96 -28.16
CA ALA A 10 21.77 32.27 -26.98
C ALA A 10 20.71 31.30 -26.46
N ALA A 11 21.09 30.02 -26.29
CA ALA A 11 20.24 29.00 -25.69
C ALA A 11 19.86 29.40 -24.26
N PRO A 12 18.63 29.10 -23.79
CA PRO A 12 18.22 29.47 -22.44
C PRO A 12 19.12 28.81 -21.40
N ALA A 13 19.68 29.60 -20.50
CA ALA A 13 20.51 29.12 -19.40
C ALA A 13 19.71 28.12 -18.55
N ARG A 14 20.18 26.87 -18.48
CA ARG A 14 19.56 25.80 -17.71
C ARG A 14 19.48 26.25 -16.25
N LYS A 15 18.28 26.52 -15.73
CA LYS A 15 18.04 26.95 -14.36
C LYS A 15 18.73 25.94 -13.41
N ARG A 16 19.64 26.43 -12.57
CA ARG A 16 20.32 25.60 -11.56
C ARG A 16 19.27 25.09 -10.58
N MET A 17 19.24 23.77 -10.38
CA MET A 17 18.38 23.15 -9.36
C MET A 17 18.78 23.64 -7.98
N THR A 18 17.78 23.94 -7.15
CA THR A 18 17.92 24.18 -5.71
C THR A 18 18.31 22.90 -4.97
N ALA A 19 18.80 23.03 -3.73
CA ALA A 19 19.12 21.88 -2.89
C ALA A 19 17.90 20.98 -2.63
N ALA A 20 16.70 21.57 -2.48
CA ALA A 20 15.46 20.83 -2.28
C ALA A 20 15.04 20.05 -3.54
N GLU A 21 15.08 20.68 -4.72
CA GLU A 21 14.81 20.00 -5.99
C GLU A 21 15.81 18.85 -6.23
N ARG A 22 17.08 19.05 -5.84
CA ARG A 22 18.11 18.03 -5.93
C ARG A 22 17.81 16.85 -5.01
N ARG A 23 17.45 17.12 -3.75
CA ARG A 23 17.06 16.09 -2.78
C ARG A 23 15.89 15.26 -3.33
N ASN A 24 14.85 15.90 -3.83
CA ASN A 24 13.67 15.20 -4.38
C ASN A 24 14.03 14.31 -5.58
N GLN A 25 14.85 14.84 -6.50
CA GLN A 25 15.33 14.05 -7.65
C GLN A 25 16.10 12.79 -7.20
N LEU A 26 16.93 12.91 -6.17
CA LEU A 26 17.68 11.78 -5.63
C LEU A 26 16.75 10.73 -5.02
N VAL A 27 15.73 11.14 -4.26
CA VAL A 27 14.73 10.22 -3.71
C VAL A 27 13.95 9.51 -4.83
N ASP A 28 13.52 10.22 -5.88
CA ASP A 28 12.81 9.61 -7.02
C ASP A 28 13.68 8.62 -7.80
N THR A 29 14.95 8.99 -8.00
CA THR A 29 15.93 8.13 -8.67
C THR A 29 16.19 6.88 -7.84
N ALA A 30 16.41 7.05 -6.53
CA ALA A 30 16.66 5.97 -5.59
C ALA A 30 15.48 5.00 -5.51
N ARG A 31 14.24 5.51 -5.45
CA ARG A 31 13.02 4.69 -5.51
C ARG A 31 13.02 3.75 -6.71
N SER A 32 13.34 4.27 -7.89
CA SER A 32 13.39 3.41 -9.09
C SER A 32 14.48 2.34 -8.98
N VAL A 33 15.67 2.71 -8.51
CA VAL A 33 16.81 1.77 -8.35
C VAL A 33 16.50 0.68 -7.31
N PHE A 34 15.95 1.05 -6.15
CA PHE A 34 15.59 0.11 -5.10
C PHE A 34 14.42 -0.80 -5.49
N ALA A 35 13.44 -0.30 -6.25
CA ALA A 35 12.37 -1.14 -6.78
C ALA A 35 12.90 -2.18 -7.77
N ASP A 36 13.77 -1.77 -8.68
CA ASP A 36 14.35 -2.64 -9.71
C ASP A 36 15.29 -3.71 -9.10
N ARG A 37 16.24 -3.28 -8.25
CA ARG A 37 17.32 -4.14 -7.75
C ARG A 37 17.05 -4.79 -6.40
N GLY A 38 16.13 -4.22 -5.62
CA GLY A 38 16.03 -4.50 -4.19
C GLY A 38 17.07 -3.73 -3.38
N TYR A 39 16.88 -3.68 -2.06
CA TYR A 39 17.78 -2.96 -1.16
C TYR A 39 19.20 -3.52 -1.27
N GLU A 40 19.41 -4.81 -1.05
CA GLU A 40 20.75 -5.42 -0.97
C GLU A 40 21.62 -5.17 -2.21
N ALA A 41 21.07 -5.38 -3.40
CA ALA A 41 21.84 -5.26 -4.64
C ALA A 41 22.03 -3.82 -5.13
N ALA A 42 21.19 -2.86 -4.71
CA ALA A 42 21.30 -1.46 -5.11
C ALA A 42 22.54 -0.78 -4.49
N THR A 43 23.16 0.14 -5.23
CA THR A 43 24.33 0.90 -4.77
C THR A 43 24.11 2.42 -4.87
N ILE A 44 24.80 3.20 -4.01
CA ILE A 44 24.79 4.67 -4.09
C ILE A 44 25.38 5.14 -5.42
N GLU A 45 26.35 4.39 -5.93
CA GLU A 45 26.98 4.57 -7.23
C GLU A 45 25.96 4.61 -8.36
N GLU A 46 25.07 3.62 -8.41
CA GLU A 46 24.02 3.53 -9.42
C GLU A 46 23.03 4.69 -9.29
N VAL A 47 22.64 5.06 -8.07
CA VAL A 47 21.74 6.21 -7.85
C VAL A 47 22.41 7.50 -8.32
N ALA A 48 23.66 7.75 -7.91
CA ALA A 48 24.40 8.96 -8.27
C ALA A 48 24.58 9.06 -9.80
N ALA A 49 24.97 7.95 -10.45
CA ALA A 49 25.11 7.87 -11.89
C ALA A 49 23.78 8.15 -12.61
N LYS A 50 22.68 7.52 -12.17
CA LYS A 50 21.34 7.69 -12.77
C LYS A 50 20.78 9.11 -12.54
N ALA A 51 21.10 9.75 -11.42
CA ALA A 51 20.70 11.12 -11.11
C ALA A 51 21.60 12.20 -11.75
N GLY A 52 22.75 11.81 -12.33
CA GLY A 52 23.72 12.72 -12.90
C GLY A 52 24.45 13.57 -11.86
N VAL A 53 24.75 13.00 -10.69
CA VAL A 53 25.48 13.66 -9.59
C VAL A 53 26.70 12.84 -9.17
N SER A 54 27.60 13.43 -8.39
CA SER A 54 28.72 12.70 -7.79
C SER A 54 28.28 11.98 -6.51
N LYS A 55 28.96 10.88 -6.14
CA LYS A 55 28.65 10.13 -4.90
C LYS A 55 28.64 11.01 -3.64
N PRO A 56 29.58 11.95 -3.43
CA PRO A 56 29.57 12.80 -2.24
C PRO A 56 28.28 13.59 -2.05
N VAL A 57 27.58 13.97 -3.12
CA VAL A 57 26.29 14.68 -3.03
C VAL A 57 25.21 13.79 -2.40
N VAL A 58 25.21 12.49 -2.69
CA VAL A 58 24.25 11.55 -2.09
C VAL A 58 24.55 11.38 -0.60
N TYR A 59 25.82 11.22 -0.24
CA TYR A 59 26.23 11.12 1.17
C TYR A 59 25.92 12.39 1.97
N GLU A 60 26.14 13.57 1.39
CA GLU A 60 25.82 14.86 2.01
C GLU A 60 24.33 14.98 2.36
N HIS A 61 23.45 14.53 1.46
CA HIS A 61 22.01 14.62 1.66
C HIS A 61 21.43 13.52 2.57
N PHE A 62 21.98 12.32 2.56
CA PHE A 62 21.30 11.14 3.14
C PHE A 62 22.17 10.31 4.08
N GLY A 63 23.45 10.62 4.24
CA GLY A 63 24.36 9.89 5.14
C GLY A 63 24.74 8.48 4.65
N GLY A 64 24.17 7.99 3.54
CA GLY A 64 24.47 6.67 3.01
C GLY A 64 23.27 6.03 2.31
N LYS A 65 23.36 4.72 2.11
CA LYS A 65 22.34 3.92 1.42
C LYS A 65 21.15 3.68 2.34
N GLU A 66 21.42 3.36 3.61
CA GLU A 66 20.43 3.18 4.67
C GLU A 66 19.55 4.43 4.81
N GLY A 67 20.18 5.60 4.96
CA GLY A 67 19.44 6.86 5.14
C GLY A 67 18.68 7.28 3.89
N LEU A 68 19.22 7.01 2.70
CA LEU A 68 18.49 7.25 1.44
C LEU A 68 17.28 6.30 1.31
N TYR A 69 17.44 5.04 1.67
CA TYR A 69 16.37 4.05 1.66
C TYR A 69 15.26 4.40 2.66
N ALA A 70 15.62 4.77 3.89
CA ALA A 70 14.68 5.22 4.91
C ALA A 70 13.83 6.40 4.41
N VAL A 71 14.46 7.43 3.82
CA VAL A 71 13.73 8.58 3.26
C VAL A 71 12.81 8.19 2.12
N VAL A 72 13.18 7.20 1.30
CA VAL A 72 12.27 6.66 0.26
C VAL A 72 11.08 5.96 0.91
N VAL A 73 11.32 5.05 1.87
CA VAL A 73 10.27 4.31 2.57
C VAL A 73 9.31 5.26 3.27
N ASP A 74 9.82 6.19 4.08
CA ASP A 74 9.03 7.16 4.84
C ASP A 74 8.10 7.95 3.91
N ARG A 75 8.63 8.44 2.78
CA ARG A 75 7.84 9.19 1.80
C ARG A 75 6.72 8.35 1.18
N GLU A 76 7.00 7.09 0.86
CA GLU A 76 5.99 6.21 0.28
C GLU A 76 4.93 5.79 1.31
N MET A 77 5.30 5.61 2.58
CA MET A 77 4.35 5.39 3.68
C MET A 77 3.44 6.60 3.91
N GLU A 78 4.02 7.81 3.98
CA GLU A 78 3.27 9.05 4.17
C GLU A 78 2.18 9.21 3.10
N MET A 79 2.50 8.89 1.83
CA MET A 79 1.52 8.93 0.75
C MET A 79 0.39 7.90 0.94
N VAL A 80 0.71 6.67 1.33
CA VAL A 80 -0.33 5.64 1.59
C VAL A 80 -1.20 6.03 2.79
N LEU A 81 -0.59 6.52 3.87
CA LEU A 81 -1.29 7.00 5.06
C LEU A 81 -2.21 8.20 4.75
N GLU A 82 -1.76 9.15 3.92
CA GLU A 82 -2.56 10.30 3.52
C GLU A 82 -3.80 9.85 2.72
N VAL A 83 -3.60 8.96 1.76
CA VAL A 83 -4.66 8.36 0.96
C VAL A 83 -5.70 7.66 1.85
N PHE A 84 -5.23 6.82 2.77
CA PHE A 84 -6.08 6.10 3.71
C PHE A 84 -6.83 7.05 4.65
N SER A 85 -6.13 7.99 5.27
CA SER A 85 -6.69 8.98 6.20
C SER A 85 -7.78 9.82 5.53
N ARG A 86 -7.62 10.13 4.24
CA ARG A 86 -8.64 10.82 3.46
C ARG A 86 -9.89 9.97 3.25
N ALA A 87 -9.72 8.70 2.88
CA ALA A 87 -10.84 7.79 2.69
C ALA A 87 -11.59 7.51 4.00
N MET A 88 -10.88 7.48 5.14
CA MET A 88 -11.47 7.33 6.47
C MET A 88 -12.35 8.51 6.92
N ARG A 89 -12.39 9.64 6.22
CA ARG A 89 -13.31 10.75 6.53
C ARG A 89 -14.72 10.58 5.93
N GLU A 90 -14.93 9.59 5.05
CA GLU A 90 -16.23 9.36 4.41
C GLU A 90 -17.23 8.72 5.37
N ASP A 91 -18.34 9.38 5.70
CA ASP A 91 -19.28 8.90 6.73
C ASP A 91 -19.94 7.56 6.41
N ARG A 92 -20.21 7.26 5.14
CA ARG A 92 -20.92 6.03 4.76
C ARG A 92 -19.98 4.84 4.69
N SER A 93 -20.13 3.85 5.57
CA SER A 93 -19.23 2.70 5.69
C SER A 93 -18.99 1.94 4.37
N LYS A 94 -20.03 1.71 3.57
CA LYS A 94 -19.87 1.07 2.25
C LYS A 94 -19.00 1.89 1.30
N THR A 95 -19.28 3.19 1.19
CA THR A 95 -18.51 4.13 0.36
C THR A 95 -17.09 4.27 0.88
N ARG A 96 -16.89 4.27 2.20
CA ARG A 96 -15.58 4.33 2.86
C ARG A 96 -14.69 3.16 2.41
N ILE A 97 -15.21 1.93 2.46
CA ILE A 97 -14.47 0.73 2.01
C ILE A 97 -14.10 0.84 0.53
N GLU A 98 -15.04 1.31 -0.30
CA GLU A 98 -14.81 1.49 -1.74
C GLU A 98 -13.72 2.53 -2.02
N GLN A 99 -13.74 3.66 -1.33
CA GLN A 99 -12.72 4.70 -1.45
C GLN A 99 -11.36 4.21 -0.96
N ILE A 100 -11.28 3.46 0.14
CA ILE A 100 -10.03 2.87 0.63
C ILE A 100 -9.44 1.92 -0.43
N ALA A 101 -10.25 1.00 -0.95
CA ALA A 101 -9.81 0.02 -1.94
C ALA A 101 -9.36 0.69 -3.25
N LEU A 102 -10.19 1.58 -3.80
CA LEU A 102 -9.86 2.32 -5.03
C LEU A 102 -8.62 3.17 -4.89
N ALA A 103 -8.44 3.83 -3.75
CA ALA A 103 -7.34 4.75 -3.57
C ALA A 103 -6.00 4.00 -3.37
N LEU A 104 -6.00 2.86 -2.65
CA LEU A 104 -4.83 2.00 -2.59
C LEU A 104 -4.49 1.43 -3.98
N LEU A 105 -5.48 0.90 -4.71
CA LEU A 105 -5.23 0.36 -6.06
C LEU A 105 -4.75 1.44 -7.04
N THR A 106 -5.24 2.68 -6.91
CA THR A 106 -4.75 3.82 -7.69
C THR A 106 -3.30 4.15 -7.33
N TYR A 107 -2.94 4.15 -6.04
CA TYR A 107 -1.54 4.29 -5.63
C TYR A 107 -0.66 3.17 -6.23
N VAL A 108 -1.11 1.93 -6.21
CA VAL A 108 -0.40 0.77 -6.80
C VAL A 108 -0.24 0.91 -8.32
N GLU A 109 -1.22 1.49 -9.01
CA GLU A 109 -1.16 1.81 -10.44
C GLU A 109 -0.15 2.91 -10.76
N GLU A 110 -0.25 4.04 -10.08
CA GLU A 110 0.57 5.22 -10.39
C GLU A 110 2.00 5.12 -9.82
N ARG A 111 2.18 4.32 -8.75
CA ARG A 111 3.43 4.26 -7.96
C ARG A 111 3.83 2.82 -7.63
N ALA A 112 3.80 1.94 -8.64
CA ALA A 112 4.19 0.54 -8.53
C ALA A 112 5.54 0.34 -7.83
N ASP A 113 6.55 1.15 -8.16
CA ASP A 113 7.89 1.07 -7.55
C ASP A 113 7.88 1.33 -6.04
N GLY A 114 7.12 2.35 -5.61
CA GLY A 114 6.96 2.68 -4.20
C GLY A 114 6.28 1.55 -3.44
N PHE A 115 5.20 1.01 -3.99
CA PHE A 115 4.50 -0.12 -3.39
C PHE A 115 5.36 -1.40 -3.33
N ARG A 116 6.19 -1.67 -4.34
CA ARG A 116 7.16 -2.79 -4.32
C ARG A 116 8.23 -2.62 -3.25
N ILE A 117 8.70 -1.39 -3.02
CA ILE A 117 9.65 -1.10 -1.96
C ILE A 117 9.03 -1.37 -0.59
N LEU A 118 7.81 -0.87 -0.38
CA LEU A 118 7.09 -1.09 0.88
C LEU A 118 6.90 -2.59 1.13
N THR A 119 6.32 -3.32 0.18
CA THR A 119 5.95 -4.74 0.36
C THR A 119 7.13 -5.72 0.36
N ARG A 120 8.34 -5.29 0.00
CA ARG A 120 9.53 -6.14 0.08
C ARG A 120 10.05 -6.16 1.52
N ASN A 121 10.14 -7.35 2.11
CA ASN A 121 10.83 -7.56 3.37
C ASN A 121 12.31 -7.20 3.20
N SER A 122 12.72 -6.03 3.68
CA SER A 122 14.13 -5.65 3.86
C SER A 122 14.57 -5.94 5.28
N SER A 123 15.77 -6.48 5.44
CA SER A 123 16.48 -6.70 6.71
C SER A 123 16.85 -5.42 7.48
N VAL A 124 16.54 -4.23 6.93
CA VAL A 124 16.84 -2.95 7.55
C VAL A 124 15.88 -2.72 8.73
N GLU A 125 16.33 -3.08 9.93
CA GLU A 125 15.54 -3.06 11.18
C GLU A 125 15.00 -1.68 11.60
N HIS A 126 15.48 -0.59 11.01
CA HIS A 126 15.23 0.79 11.47
C HIS A 126 14.35 1.64 10.54
N SER A 127 13.98 1.15 9.36
CA SER A 127 12.97 1.80 8.51
C SER A 127 11.63 1.18 8.88
N GLY A 128 10.72 1.93 9.51
CA GLY A 128 9.40 1.46 9.94
C GLY A 128 8.60 0.95 8.75
N GLY A 129 8.80 -0.31 8.37
CA GLY A 129 8.43 -0.79 7.04
C GLY A 129 6.93 -0.95 6.84
N TYR A 130 6.58 -1.71 5.79
CA TYR A 130 5.19 -2.01 5.47
C TYR A 130 4.43 -2.72 6.59
N SER A 131 5.11 -3.49 7.45
CA SER A 131 4.49 -4.08 8.64
C SER A 131 4.02 -3.02 9.64
N THR A 132 4.84 -1.99 9.91
CA THR A 132 4.45 -0.85 10.76
C THR A 132 3.28 -0.11 10.15
N LEU A 133 3.35 0.20 8.86
CA LEU A 133 2.25 0.82 8.13
C LEU A 133 0.95 0.02 8.26
N LEU A 134 0.99 -1.31 8.03
CA LEU A 134 -0.18 -2.16 8.15
C LEU A 134 -0.73 -2.18 9.58
N ASN A 135 0.12 -2.22 10.59
CA ASN A 135 -0.31 -2.16 11.99
C ASN A 135 -1.01 -0.84 12.32
N ASP A 136 -0.49 0.28 11.83
CA ASP A 136 -1.12 1.60 12.01
C ASP A 136 -2.48 1.67 11.31
N LEU A 137 -2.60 1.06 10.12
CA LEU A 137 -3.87 0.97 9.39
C LEU A 137 -4.88 0.06 10.12
N VAL A 138 -4.44 -1.09 10.65
CA VAL A 138 -5.28 -1.99 11.46
C VAL A 138 -5.80 -1.26 12.69
N GLY A 139 -4.95 -0.57 13.44
CA GLY A 139 -5.37 0.20 14.61
C GLY A 139 -6.39 1.30 14.26
N GLN A 140 -6.25 1.98 13.12
CA GLN A 140 -7.25 2.96 12.68
C GLN A 140 -8.60 2.32 12.31
N VAL A 141 -8.59 1.16 11.66
CA VAL A 141 -9.84 0.43 11.33
C VAL A 141 -10.49 -0.14 12.59
N GLU A 142 -9.70 -0.68 13.52
CA GLU A 142 -10.16 -1.22 14.82
C GLU A 142 -10.96 -0.17 15.60
N ASN A 143 -10.36 0.99 15.86
CA ASN A 143 -11.02 2.11 16.55
C ASN A 143 -12.35 2.50 15.89
N HIS A 144 -12.45 2.39 14.57
CA HIS A 144 -13.69 2.68 13.85
C HIS A 144 -14.73 1.57 14.00
N LEU A 145 -14.30 0.31 13.97
CA LEU A 145 -15.18 -0.84 14.11
C LEU A 145 -15.73 -1.01 15.52
N GLU A 146 -14.95 -0.72 16.56
CA GLU A 146 -15.44 -0.74 17.96
C GLU A 146 -16.72 0.07 18.10
N GLY A 147 -16.71 1.34 17.66
CA GLY A 147 -17.88 2.21 17.71
C GLY A 147 -19.05 1.75 16.84
N GLU A 148 -18.81 0.99 15.77
CA GLU A 148 -19.87 0.38 14.95
C GLU A 148 -20.45 -0.89 15.59
N PHE A 149 -19.62 -1.67 16.27
CA PHE A 149 -20.01 -2.90 16.95
C PHE A 149 -20.91 -2.59 18.15
N GLU A 150 -20.53 -1.60 18.96
CA GLU A 150 -21.37 -1.07 20.05
C GLU A 150 -22.76 -0.65 19.55
N ARG A 151 -22.83 0.12 18.45
CA ARG A 151 -24.10 0.58 17.85
C ARG A 151 -24.98 -0.56 17.35
N LYS A 152 -24.39 -1.70 16.99
CA LYS A 152 -25.07 -2.88 16.43
C LYS A 152 -25.27 -4.00 17.45
N ASN A 153 -24.95 -3.77 18.72
CA ASN A 153 -25.01 -4.78 19.78
C ASN A 153 -24.16 -6.04 19.43
N LEU A 154 -22.97 -5.80 18.90
CA LEU A 154 -21.91 -6.79 18.67
C LEU A 154 -20.80 -6.58 19.70
N ASP A 155 -20.02 -7.62 19.98
CA ASP A 155 -18.90 -7.58 20.94
C ASP A 155 -17.71 -6.73 20.42
N PRO A 156 -17.42 -5.56 21.01
CA PRO A 156 -16.33 -4.70 20.57
C PRO A 156 -14.94 -5.34 20.72
N GLU A 157 -14.76 -6.31 21.63
CA GLU A 157 -13.48 -7.02 21.80
C GLU A 157 -13.08 -7.83 20.56
N LEU A 158 -14.03 -8.07 19.65
CA LEU A 158 -13.79 -8.72 18.37
C LEU A 158 -13.38 -7.74 17.26
N ALA A 159 -13.50 -6.42 17.45
CA ALA A 159 -13.13 -5.43 16.44
C ALA A 159 -11.69 -5.58 15.88
N PRO A 160 -10.65 -5.90 16.69
CA PRO A 160 -9.29 -6.12 16.18
C PRO A 160 -9.22 -7.26 15.15
N LEU A 161 -9.99 -8.34 15.38
CA LEU A 161 -10.06 -9.49 14.46
C LEU A 161 -10.61 -9.08 13.09
N TYR A 162 -11.69 -8.30 13.07
CA TYR A 162 -12.30 -7.83 11.83
C TYR A 162 -11.45 -6.78 11.13
N ALA A 163 -10.79 -5.88 11.88
CA ALA A 163 -9.86 -4.91 11.34
C ALA A 163 -8.69 -5.60 10.61
N GLN A 164 -8.08 -6.60 11.25
CA GLN A 164 -7.02 -7.42 10.67
C GLN A 164 -7.48 -8.08 9.35
N ALA A 165 -8.67 -8.68 9.33
CA ALA A 165 -9.21 -9.35 8.15
C ALA A 165 -9.48 -8.37 6.99
N LEU A 166 -10.07 -7.21 7.26
CA LEU A 166 -10.40 -6.20 6.25
C LEU A 166 -9.15 -5.55 5.66
N VAL A 167 -8.22 -5.11 6.52
CA VAL A 167 -6.95 -4.51 6.07
C VAL A 167 -6.15 -5.54 5.27
N GLY A 168 -6.05 -6.77 5.76
CA GLY A 168 -5.39 -7.86 5.06
C GLY A 168 -6.00 -8.15 3.68
N MET A 169 -7.33 -8.20 3.59
CA MET A 169 -8.05 -8.42 2.32
C MET A 169 -7.67 -7.35 1.28
N VAL A 170 -7.70 -6.08 1.66
CA VAL A 170 -7.38 -4.97 0.75
C VAL A 170 -5.89 -4.98 0.38
N ALA A 171 -5.01 -5.07 1.37
CA ALA A 171 -3.56 -5.04 1.20
C ALA A 171 -3.03 -6.21 0.35
N MET A 172 -3.45 -7.44 0.67
CA MET A 172 -3.01 -8.64 -0.05
C MET A 172 -3.58 -8.70 -1.46
N THR A 173 -4.83 -8.26 -1.66
CA THR A 173 -5.41 -8.17 -3.02
C THR A 173 -4.69 -7.12 -3.86
N ALA A 174 -4.33 -5.97 -3.28
CA ALA A 174 -3.55 -4.95 -3.95
C ALA A 174 -2.14 -5.44 -4.34
N GLN A 175 -1.50 -6.24 -3.48
CA GLN A 175 -0.22 -6.89 -3.76
C GLN A 175 -0.31 -7.91 -4.89
N TRP A 176 -1.35 -8.74 -4.90
CA TRP A 176 -1.61 -9.63 -6.04
C TRP A 176 -1.87 -8.84 -7.34
N TRP A 177 -2.67 -7.78 -7.27
CA TRP A 177 -3.04 -6.98 -8.43
C TRP A 177 -1.88 -6.19 -9.03
N LEU A 178 -0.89 -5.78 -8.22
CA LEU A 178 0.35 -5.15 -8.68
C LEU A 178 1.02 -5.95 -9.81
N GLU A 179 0.98 -7.27 -9.71
CA GLU A 179 1.61 -8.21 -10.64
C GLU A 179 0.66 -8.60 -11.78
N VAL A 180 -0.63 -8.83 -11.48
CA VAL A 180 -1.59 -9.35 -12.48
C VAL A 180 -2.19 -8.26 -13.37
N ARG A 181 -2.47 -7.06 -12.83
CA ARG A 181 -3.05 -5.89 -13.54
C ARG A 181 -4.36 -6.13 -14.29
N THR A 182 -5.04 -7.25 -14.02
CA THR A 182 -6.35 -7.59 -14.57
C THR A 182 -7.20 -8.28 -13.49
N PRO A 183 -8.49 -7.93 -13.35
CA PRO A 183 -9.26 -6.93 -14.10
C PRO A 183 -8.85 -5.48 -13.75
N PRO A 184 -9.44 -4.43 -14.37
CA PRO A 184 -9.18 -3.04 -14.01
C PRO A 184 -9.44 -2.77 -12.52
N LYS A 185 -8.73 -1.79 -11.93
CA LYS A 185 -8.79 -1.50 -10.49
C LYS A 185 -10.21 -1.24 -9.98
N GLU A 186 -11.08 -0.65 -10.79
CA GLU A 186 -12.47 -0.39 -10.43
C GLU A 186 -13.25 -1.70 -10.21
N ALA A 187 -13.02 -2.70 -11.05
CA ALA A 187 -13.62 -4.01 -10.89
C ALA A 187 -13.07 -4.71 -9.64
N VAL A 188 -11.76 -4.66 -9.42
CA VAL A 188 -11.13 -5.22 -8.21
C VAL A 188 -11.72 -4.60 -6.95
N ALA A 189 -11.79 -3.26 -6.88
CA ALA A 189 -12.37 -2.54 -5.76
C ALA A 189 -13.85 -2.91 -5.54
N ALA A 190 -14.65 -2.94 -6.61
CA ALA A 190 -16.05 -3.33 -6.51
C ALA A 190 -16.22 -4.75 -5.93
N HIS A 191 -15.38 -5.70 -6.30
CA HIS A 191 -15.41 -7.06 -5.76
C HIS A 191 -14.95 -7.14 -4.29
N ILE A 192 -13.93 -6.37 -3.88
CA ILE A 192 -13.51 -6.25 -2.47
C ILE A 192 -14.65 -5.69 -1.63
N VAL A 193 -15.30 -4.61 -2.10
CA VAL A 193 -16.44 -3.98 -1.41
C VAL A 193 -17.60 -4.94 -1.34
N ASN A 194 -17.90 -5.66 -2.42
CA ASN A 194 -18.99 -6.63 -2.43
C ASN A 194 -18.76 -7.72 -1.37
N LEU A 195 -17.58 -8.32 -1.33
CA LEU A 195 -17.24 -9.37 -0.35
C LEU A 195 -17.30 -8.84 1.09
N SER A 196 -16.63 -7.73 1.36
CA SER A 196 -16.56 -7.15 2.71
C SER A 196 -17.92 -6.62 3.19
N TRP A 197 -18.66 -5.88 2.35
CA TRP A 197 -19.96 -5.33 2.72
C TRP A 197 -20.99 -6.43 3.00
N TYR A 198 -21.18 -7.38 2.09
CA TYR A 198 -22.16 -8.46 2.29
C TYR A 198 -21.77 -9.42 3.41
N GLY A 199 -20.47 -9.57 3.71
CA GLY A 199 -20.01 -10.25 4.92
C GLY A 199 -20.37 -9.48 6.21
N LEU A 200 -20.05 -8.18 6.26
CA LEU A 200 -20.23 -7.35 7.46
C LEU A 200 -21.70 -7.08 7.81
N ILE A 201 -22.60 -6.94 6.82
CA ILE A 201 -24.03 -6.74 7.12
C ILE A 201 -24.72 -8.01 7.60
N GLY A 202 -24.12 -9.18 7.34
CA GLY A 202 -24.67 -10.49 7.69
C GLY A 202 -24.10 -11.09 8.98
N LEU A 203 -23.37 -10.30 9.78
CA LEU A 203 -22.76 -10.79 11.01
C LEU A 203 -23.81 -11.27 12.01
N LYS A 204 -23.52 -12.41 12.62
CA LYS A 204 -24.27 -12.95 13.75
C LYS A 204 -23.53 -12.57 15.03
N GLU A 205 -24.27 -12.30 16.10
CA GLU A 205 -23.70 -11.97 17.41
C GLU A 205 -22.76 -13.08 17.92
N ASN A 206 -23.14 -14.34 17.75
CA ASN A 206 -22.38 -15.51 18.17
C ASN A 206 -22.26 -16.54 17.03
N PRO A 207 -21.32 -16.38 16.09
CA PRO A 207 -21.11 -17.36 15.04
C PRO A 207 -20.48 -18.63 15.62
N VAL A 208 -21.03 -19.80 15.29
CA VAL A 208 -20.51 -21.10 15.74
C VAL A 208 -19.66 -21.71 14.63
N ALA A 209 -18.44 -22.14 14.95
CA ALA A 209 -17.58 -22.86 14.02
C ALA A 209 -18.26 -24.18 13.60
N ILE A 210 -18.07 -24.58 12.34
CA ILE A 210 -18.52 -25.90 11.90
C ILE A 210 -17.77 -26.95 12.72
N GLU A 211 -18.50 -27.86 13.37
CA GLU A 211 -17.87 -28.91 14.17
C GLU A 211 -16.92 -29.76 13.31
N PRO A 212 -15.70 -30.08 13.80
CA PRO A 212 -14.74 -30.91 13.06
C PRO A 212 -15.30 -32.29 12.67
N SER A 213 -16.24 -32.83 13.46
CA SER A 213 -16.97 -34.08 13.19
C SER A 213 -17.79 -34.05 11.90
N ARG A 214 -18.19 -32.87 11.41
CA ARG A 214 -18.91 -32.68 10.14
C ARG A 214 -18.00 -32.47 8.93
N LEU A 215 -16.70 -32.29 9.15
CA LEU A 215 -15.70 -32.17 8.09
C LEU A 215 -15.12 -33.53 7.64
N GLY A 216 -15.47 -34.61 8.33
CA GLY A 216 -15.10 -35.99 7.99
C GLY A 216 -16.27 -36.78 7.40
N GLY A 217 -16.15 -37.19 6.14
CA GLY A 217 -16.69 -38.46 5.67
C GLY A 217 -15.55 -39.20 4.97
N PRO A 218 -15.24 -40.45 5.37
CA PRO A 218 -16.06 -41.57 4.93
C PRO A 218 -16.20 -42.68 5.99
N ASP A 219 -17.42 -42.94 6.45
CA ASP A 219 -17.86 -44.31 6.68
C ASP A 219 -19.30 -44.43 6.17
N GLY A 220 -19.46 -45.18 5.09
CA GLY A 220 -20.67 -45.26 4.29
C GLY A 220 -21.76 -46.11 4.92
N THR A 221 -22.44 -45.60 5.95
CA THR A 221 -23.76 -46.10 6.34
C THR A 221 -24.73 -44.93 6.39
N VAL A 222 -25.53 -44.82 5.33
CA VAL A 222 -26.81 -44.12 5.41
C VAL A 222 -27.67 -44.93 6.38
N GLU A 223 -27.85 -44.41 7.58
CA GLU A 223 -28.85 -44.92 8.50
C GLU A 223 -30.23 -44.60 7.86
N PRO A 224 -31.09 -45.61 7.60
CA PRO A 224 -32.39 -45.32 7.02
C PRO A 224 -33.21 -44.56 8.05
N ALA A 225 -33.82 -43.46 7.61
CA ALA A 225 -34.75 -42.70 8.44
C ALA A 225 -35.80 -43.65 9.05
N PRO A 226 -36.09 -43.56 10.36
CA PRO A 226 -37.18 -44.32 10.94
C PRO A 226 -38.49 -43.78 10.35
N GLY A 227 -39.21 -44.67 9.66
CA GLY A 227 -40.59 -44.41 9.28
C GLY A 227 -41.47 -44.32 10.52
N ASP A 228 -42.17 -43.20 10.68
CA ASP A 228 -43.64 -43.10 10.64
C ASP A 228 -44.05 -41.62 10.70
#